data_AF-A0A1M3QMM3-F1
#
_entry.id   AF-A0A1M3QMM3-F1
#
_cell.length_a   1.000
_cell.length_b   1.000
_cell.length_c   1.000
_cell.angle_alpha   90.00
_cell.angle_beta   90.00
_cell.angle_gamma   90.00
#
_symmetry.space_group_name_H-M   'P 1'
#
loop_
_entity.id
_entity.type
_entity.pdbx_description
1 polymer ?
#
loop_
_entity_poly.entity_id
_entity_poly.type
_entity_poly.pdbx_seq_one_letter_code
_entity_poly.pdbx_strand_id
1 'polypeptide(L)' 'MENISILTDFPDSEPQQYYKKIAENVAGTYTIHTGGTYVYISNTKNRTVRFTSPGLKTSNIAEDQIIQWLQKIQLRFPQF' A
#
# COMPACT_ATOMS: atom_id res chain seq x y z
N MET A 1 -5.07 -16.30 -0.34
CA MET A 1 -5.87 -15.35 -1.13
C MET A 1 -5.54 -13.95 -0.63
N GLU A 2 -5.08 -13.04 -1.48
CA GLU A 2 -4.79 -11.66 -1.07
C GLU A 2 -6.11 -10.86 -1.00
N ASN A 3 -6.40 -10.26 0.15
CA ASN A 3 -7.55 -9.37 0.31
C ASN A 3 -7.13 -7.94 -0.02
N ILE A 4 -7.89 -7.28 -0.89
CA ILE A 4 -7.65 -5.89 -1.32
C ILE A 4 -8.86 -5.06 -0.93
N SER A 5 -8.65 -3.97 -0.21
CA SER A 5 -9.70 -3.03 0.20
C SER A 5 -9.24 -1.59 -0.02
N ILE A 6 -10.16 -0.69 -0.35
CA ILE A 6 -9.90 0.74 -0.38
C ILE A 6 -10.21 1.33 1.00
N LEU A 7 -9.29 2.13 1.51
CA LEU A 7 -9.44 2.96 2.70
C LEU A 7 -9.46 4.42 2.26
N THR A 8 -10.45 5.16 2.73
CA THR A 8 -10.41 6.63 2.77
C THR A 8 -9.74 7.04 4.09
N ASP A 9 -9.08 8.18 4.11
CA ASP A 9 -8.60 8.82 5.36
C ASP A 9 -7.40 8.15 6.06
N PHE A 10 -6.61 7.34 5.34
CA PHE A 10 -5.28 6.88 5.80
C PHE A 10 -4.19 7.83 5.27
N PRO A 11 -3.19 8.23 6.08
CA PRO A 11 -2.86 7.74 7.42
C PRO A 11 -3.51 8.52 8.58
N ASP A 12 -4.29 9.56 8.34
CA ASP A 12 -4.80 10.47 9.39
C ASP A 12 -5.70 9.79 10.44
N SER A 13 -6.35 8.69 10.06
CA SER A 13 -7.23 7.89 10.92
C SER A 13 -6.49 6.86 11.79
N GLU A 14 -5.19 6.62 11.57
CA GLU A 14 -4.48 5.50 12.17
C GLU A 14 -3.20 5.95 12.92
N PRO A 15 -2.87 5.37 14.09
CA PRO A 15 -1.71 5.80 14.84
C PRO A 15 -0.42 5.49 14.07
N GLN A 16 0.26 6.54 13.57
CA GLN A 16 1.44 6.41 12.70
C GLN A 16 2.56 5.54 13.29
N GLN A 17 2.63 5.40 14.62
CA GLN A 17 3.59 4.53 15.31
C GLN A 17 3.52 3.04 14.90
N TYR A 18 2.38 2.57 14.36
CA TYR A 18 2.21 1.19 13.91
C TYR A 18 2.53 0.99 12.42
N TYR A 19 2.86 2.07 11.70
CA TYR A 19 3.10 2.06 10.28
C TYR A 19 4.51 2.51 9.96
N LYS A 20 5.20 1.70 9.16
CA LYS A 20 6.51 2.04 8.62
C LYS A 20 6.35 2.46 7.17
N LYS A 21 6.68 3.70 6.85
CA LYS A 21 6.89 4.14 5.46
C LYS A 21 8.11 3.41 4.90
N ILE A 22 7.93 2.68 3.80
CA ILE A 22 8.98 1.88 3.18
C ILE A 22 9.38 2.41 1.80
N ALA A 23 8.51 3.16 1.15
CA ALA A 23 8.78 3.82 -0.11
C ALA A 23 7.91 5.06 -0.25
N GLU A 24 8.43 6.08 -0.91
CA GLU A 24 7.73 7.31 -1.25
C GLU A 24 8.04 7.71 -2.68
N ASN A 25 7.13 8.46 -3.30
CA ASN A 25 7.25 8.90 -4.69
C ASN A 25 7.43 7.74 -5.70
N VAL A 26 6.88 6.57 -5.38
CA VAL A 26 6.92 5.39 -6.27
C VAL A 26 6.07 5.70 -7.49
N ALA A 27 6.62 5.47 -8.68
CA ALA A 27 6.02 5.86 -9.97
C ALA A 27 5.51 7.32 -9.98
N GLY A 28 6.20 8.21 -9.25
CA GLY A 28 5.90 9.64 -9.22
C GLY A 28 4.70 10.06 -8.36
N THR A 29 3.94 9.12 -7.80
CA THR A 29 2.60 9.42 -7.25
C THR A 29 2.17 8.61 -6.04
N TYR A 30 2.88 7.53 -5.70
CA TYR A 30 2.47 6.62 -4.63
C TYR A 30 3.41 6.66 -3.43
N THR A 31 2.82 6.53 -2.24
CA THR A 31 3.53 6.31 -0.98
C THR A 31 3.12 4.96 -0.41
N ILE A 32 4.08 4.19 0.10
CA ILE A 32 3.86 2.84 0.57
C ILE A 32 4.23 2.74 2.05
N HIS A 33 3.26 2.28 2.82
CA HIS A 33 3.41 1.97 4.24
C HIS A 33 3.18 0.48 4.49
N THR A 34 3.79 -0.03 5.55
CA THR A 34 3.54 -1.38 6.07
C THR A 34 3.19 -1.33 7.53
N GLY A 35 2.33 -2.25 7.96
CA GLY A 35 1.94 -2.39 9.36
C GLY A 35 1.39 -3.79 9.60
N GLY A 36 1.97 -4.53 10.56
CA GLY A 36 1.63 -5.94 10.76
C GLY A 36 1.81 -6.77 9.48
N THR A 37 0.72 -7.38 8.99
CA THR A 37 0.67 -8.18 7.76
C THR A 37 0.08 -7.43 6.56
N TYR A 38 -0.06 -6.11 6.68
CA TYR A 38 -0.69 -5.25 5.68
C TYR A 38 0.31 -4.35 4.96
N VAL A 39 -0.02 -4.08 3.69
CA VAL A 39 0.60 -3.02 2.90
C VAL A 39 -0.45 -1.99 2.54
N TYR A 40 -0.09 -0.73 2.67
CA TYR A 40 -0.94 0.41 2.37
C TYR A 40 -0.27 1.22 1.26
N ILE A 41 -0.95 1.35 0.14
CA ILE A 41 -0.47 2.15 -1.00
C ILE A 41 -1.38 3.34 -1.13
N SER A 42 -0.85 4.53 -0.86
CA SER A 42 -1.57 5.79 -0.88
C SER A 42 -1.21 6.57 -2.13
N ASN A 43 -2.20 7.17 -2.79
CA ASN A 43 -1.99 8.10 -3.90
C ASN A 43 -2.00 9.56 -3.40
N THR A 44 -1.78 10.50 -4.32
CA THR A 44 -1.84 11.95 -4.04
C THR A 44 -3.25 12.49 -3.76
N LYS A 45 -4.31 11.71 -4.00
CA LYS A 45 -5.71 12.07 -3.76
C LYS A 45 -6.21 11.58 -2.39
N ASN A 46 -5.31 11.24 -1.48
CA ASN A 46 -5.60 10.68 -0.16
C ASN A 46 -6.43 9.37 -0.20
N ARG A 47 -6.33 8.60 -1.31
CA ARG A 47 -6.92 7.26 -1.41
C ARG A 47 -5.85 6.25 -1.10
N THR A 48 -6.20 5.28 -0.26
CA THR A 48 -5.27 4.23 0.13
C THR A 48 -5.85 2.87 -0.24
N VAL A 49 -5.04 2.01 -0.86
CA VAL A 49 -5.38 0.60 -1.04
C VAL A 49 -4.60 -0.21 -0.02
N ARG A 50 -5.33 -1.02 0.76
CA ARG A 50 -4.77 -1.99 1.68
C ARG A 50 -4.71 -3.36 1.04
N PHE A 51 -3.52 -3.95 1.01
CA PHE A 51 -3.29 -5.35 0.71
C PHE A 51 -3.09 -6.14 1.99
N THR A 52 -3.69 -7.32 2.04
CA THR A 52 -3.37 -8.34 3.03
C THR A 52 -2.64 -9.47 2.32
N SER A 53 -1.38 -9.72 2.69
CA SER A 53 -0.62 -10.84 2.14
C SER A 53 -0.18 -11.77 3.28
N PRO A 54 -0.78 -12.96 3.41
CA PRO A 54 -0.36 -13.93 4.42
C PRO A 54 1.09 -14.33 4.15
N GLY A 55 2.00 -14.01 5.08
CA GLY A 55 3.44 -14.29 4.94
C GLY A 55 4.29 -13.12 4.44
N LEU A 56 3.72 -11.92 4.32
CA LEU A 56 4.52 -10.73 4.01
C LEU A 56 5.58 -10.48 5.10
N LYS A 57 6.85 -10.64 4.74
CA LYS A 57 7.97 -10.19 5.56
C LYS A 57 8.29 -8.74 5.18
N THR A 58 7.85 -7.79 6.01
CA THR A 58 8.08 -6.35 5.81
C THR A 58 9.55 -5.95 5.77
N SER A 59 10.47 -6.84 6.20
CA SER A 59 11.90 -6.63 6.13
C SER A 59 12.49 -6.70 4.72
N ASN A 60 11.84 -7.43 3.78
CA ASN A 60 12.40 -7.73 2.46
C ASN A 60 11.37 -7.48 1.33
N ILE A 61 10.84 -6.27 1.25
CA ILE A 61 9.95 -5.89 0.14
C ILE A 61 10.82 -5.46 -1.05
N ALA A 62 10.82 -6.29 -2.10
CA ALA A 62 11.51 -6.00 -3.35
C ALA A 62 10.74 -4.99 -4.21
N GLU A 63 11.44 -4.26 -5.06
CA GLU A 63 10.84 -3.28 -5.99
C GLU A 63 9.84 -3.93 -6.95
N ASP A 64 10.15 -5.13 -7.46
CA ASP A 64 9.24 -5.90 -8.33
C ASP A 64 7.91 -6.20 -7.63
N GLN A 65 7.94 -6.46 -6.32
CA GLN A 65 6.73 -6.74 -5.55
C GLN A 65 5.83 -5.50 -5.46
N ILE A 66 6.44 -4.31 -5.34
CA ILE A 66 5.76 -3.03 -5.35
C ILE A 66 5.10 -2.80 -6.72
N ILE A 67 5.82 -3.03 -7.81
CA ILE A 67 5.30 -2.91 -9.18
C ILE A 67 4.09 -3.82 -9.38
N GLN A 68 4.15 -5.07 -8.92
CA GLN A 68 3.03 -6.01 -9.00
C GLN A 68 1.79 -5.52 -8.25
N TRP A 69 1.95 -4.92 -7.05
CA TRP A 69 0.82 -4.34 -6.32
C TRP A 69 0.21 -3.16 -7.07
N LEU A 70 1.03 -2.27 -7.64
CA LEU A 70 0.55 -1.14 -8.44
C LEU A 70 -0.22 -1.60 -9.68
N GLN A 71 0.29 -2.61 -10.39
CA GLN A 71 -0.43 -3.21 -11.53
C GLN A 71 -1.79 -3.78 -11.10
N LYS A 72 -1.85 -4.50 -9.97
CA LYS A 72 -3.11 -5.02 -9.42
C LYS A 72 -4.10 -3.91 -9.06
N ILE A 73 -3.61 -2.80 -8.49
CA ILE A 73 -4.42 -1.62 -8.21
C ILE A 73 -5.00 -1.06 -9.50
N GLN A 74 -4.16 -0.78 -10.50
CA GLN A 74 -4.61 -0.19 -11.76
C GLN A 74 -5.62 -1.08 -12.49
N LEU A 75 -5.46 -2.40 -12.43
CA LEU A 75 -6.40 -3.35 -13.02
C LEU A 75 -7.74 -3.39 -12.28
N ARG A 76 -7.75 -3.39 -10.94
CA ARG A 76 -9.00 -3.46 -10.15
C ARG A 76 -9.69 -2.11 -9.97
N PHE A 77 -8.91 -1.04 -9.91
CA PHE A 77 -9.36 0.31 -9.63
C PHE A 77 -8.71 1.28 -10.64
N PRO A 78 -9.19 1.32 -11.90
CA PRO A 78 -8.58 2.14 -12.95
C PRO A 78 -8.57 3.65 -12.66
N GLN A 79 -9.41 4.10 -11.72
CA GLN A 79 -9.50 5.49 -11.29
C GLN A 79 -8.71 5.78 -10.00
N PHE A 80 -7.99 4.79 -9.47
CA PHE A 80 -7.13 4.99 -8.30
C PHE A 80 -6.03 5.98 -8.61
#